data_AF-A0A7W0UYZ4-F1
#
_entry.id   AF-A0A7W0UYZ4-F1
#
_cell.length_a   1.000
_cell.length_b   1.000
_cell.length_c   1.000
_cell.angle_alpha   90.00
_cell.angle_beta   90.00
_cell.angle_gamma   90.00
#
_symmetry.space_group_name_H-M   'P 1'
#
loop_
_entity.id
_entity.type
_entity.pdbx_description
1 polymer ?
#
loop_
_entity_poly.entity_id
_entity_poly.type
_entity_poly.pdbx_seq_one_letter_code
_entity_poly.pdbx_strand_id
1 'polypeptide(L)' 'ATDSQLYPLAHLGLARAAALASDTARSRQAYQDFLMLWKDADPDNPLLIAAKKEYEMLQ' A
#
# COMPACT_ATOMS: atom_id res chain seq x y z
N ALA A 1 -18.90 4.67 11.42
CA ALA A 1 -18.78 5.14 10.02
C ALA A 1 -18.56 3.91 9.16
N THR A 2 -19.15 3.85 7.97
CA THR A 2 -18.73 2.92 6.92
C THR A 2 -17.30 3.25 6.55
N ASP A 3 -16.33 2.76 7.33
CA ASP A 3 -14.90 2.88 7.03
C ASP A 3 -14.65 2.02 5.80
N SER A 4 -14.80 2.68 4.66
CA SER A 4 -14.83 2.10 3.34
C SER A 4 -13.57 1.26 3.13
N GLN A 5 -13.71 -0.06 3.14
CA GLN A 5 -12.65 -1.04 2.83
C GLN A 5 -11.99 -0.79 1.46
N LEU A 6 -12.61 0.04 0.61
CA LEU A 6 -12.10 0.52 -0.67
C LEU A 6 -11.00 1.58 -0.54
N TYR A 7 -10.99 2.37 0.53
CA TYR A 7 -10.05 3.48 0.71
C TYR A 7 -8.59 3.01 0.76
N PRO A 8 -8.22 1.94 1.50
CA PRO A 8 -6.85 1.46 1.51
C PRO A 8 -6.42 0.83 0.17
N LEU A 9 -7.30 0.10 -0.51
CA LEU A 9 -6.98 -0.51 -1.81
C LEU A 9 -6.65 0.55 -2.87
N ALA A 10 -7.26 1.73 -2.78
CA ALA A 10 -6.90 2.87 -3.64
C ALA A 10 -5.44 3.33 -3.42
N HIS A 11 -4.98 3.38 -2.17
CA HIS A 11 -3.58 3.70 -1.85
C HIS A 11 -2.62 2.65 -2.42
N LEU A 12 -2.95 1.35 -2.32
CA LEU A 12 -2.12 0.29 -2.91
C LEU A 12 -2.05 0.41 -4.45
N GLY A 13 -3.17 0.70 -5.12
CA GLY A 13 -3.19 0.94 -6.56
C GLY A 13 -2.34 2.14 -6.97
N LEU A 14 -2.44 3.24 -6.22
CA LEU A 14 -1.62 4.44 -6.43
C LEU A 14 -0.12 4.15 -6.25
N ALA A 15 0.24 3.39 -5.22
CA ALA A 15 1.63 3.04 -4.94
C ALA A 15 2.27 2.27 -6.10
N ARG A 16 1.56 1.26 -6.63
CA ARG A 16 1.99 0.47 -7.78
C ARG A 16 2.08 1.29 -9.06
N ALA A 17 1.10 2.14 -9.33
CA ALA A 17 1.12 3.03 -10.50
C ALA A 17 2.30 4.00 -10.45
N ALA A 18 2.61 4.57 -9.28
CA ALA A 18 3.77 5.44 -9.10
C ALA A 18 5.10 4.69 -9.28
N ALA A 19 5.19 3.44 -8.80
CA ALA A 19 6.37 2.59 -9.04
C ALA A 19 6.59 2.34 -10.55
N LEU A 20 5.52 2.01 -11.28
CA LEU A 20 5.58 1.84 -12.74
C LEU A 20 5.99 3.14 -13.47
N ALA A 21 5.62 4.30 -12.92
CA ALA A 21 6.02 5.60 -13.43
C ALA A 21 7.42 6.05 -12.97
N SER A 22 8.17 5.20 -12.25
CA SER A 22 9.47 5.52 -11.63
C SER A 22 9.44 6.67 -10.59
N ASP A 23 8.25 7.09 -10.14
CA ASP A 23 8.08 8.06 -9.06
C ASP A 23 8.19 7.35 -7.71
N THR A 24 9.43 7.03 -7.34
CA THR A 24 9.76 6.27 -6.12
C THR A 24 9.29 6.98 -4.85
N ALA A 25 9.35 8.32 -4.82
CA ALA A 25 8.91 9.10 -3.66
C ALA A 25 7.40 8.96 -3.44
N ARG A 26 6.59 9.15 -4.50
CA ARG A 26 5.14 8.98 -4.42
C ARG A 26 4.73 7.54 -4.15
N SER A 27 5.45 6.58 -4.75
CA SER A 27 5.20 5.15 -4.52
C SER A 27 5.37 4.80 -3.04
N ARG A 28 6.49 5.22 -2.43
CA ARG A 28 6.74 5.01 -0.99
C ARG A 28 5.66 5.61 -0.10
N GLN A 29 5.26 6.86 -0.36
CA GLN A 29 4.22 7.53 0.44
C GLN A 29 2.90 6.76 0.38
N ALA A 30 2.46 6.34 -0.81
CA ALA A 30 1.21 5.63 -0.97
C ALA A 30 1.24 4.23 -0.31
N TYR A 31 2.38 3.53 -0.32
CA TYR A 31 2.53 2.29 0.45
C TYR A 31 2.46 2.54 1.96
N GLN A 32 3.08 3.59 2.48
CA GLN A 32 2.98 3.94 3.90
C GLN A 32 1.52 4.20 4.31
N ASP A 33 0.78 4.97 3.51
CA ASP A 33 -0.63 5.25 3.77
C ASP A 33 -1.47 3.96 3.78
N PHE A 34 -1.26 3.06 2.80
CA PHE A 34 -1.91 1.76 2.77
C PHE A 34 -1.61 0.93 4.03
N LEU A 35 -0.32 0.78 4.38
CA LEU A 35 0.11 -0.01 5.53
C LEU A 35 -0.37 0.56 6.87
N MET A 36 -0.51 1.89 6.96
CA MET A 36 -1.08 2.56 8.14
C MET A 36 -2.57 2.26 8.29
N LEU A 37 -3.33 2.29 7.19
CA LEU A 37 -4.75 1.98 7.19
C LEU A 37 -5.03 0.48 7.42
N TRP A 38 -4.10 -0.40 7.02
CA TRP A 38 -4.19 -1.85 7.17
C TRP A 38 -3.39 -2.42 8.34
N LYS A 39 -3.01 -1.57 9.30
CA LYS A 39 -2.23 -2.01 10.47
C LYS A 39 -2.91 -3.10 11.31
N ASP A 40 -4.24 -3.12 11.33
CA ASP A 40 -5.07 -4.07 12.08
C ASP A 40 -5.70 -5.15 11.18
N ALA A 41 -5.33 -5.19 9.89
CA ALA A 41 -5.75 -6.24 8.98
C ALA A 41 -5.07 -7.57 9.33
N ASP A 42 -5.65 -8.68 8.87
CA ASP A 42 -5.05 -10.01 9.02
C ASP A 42 -3.60 -10.01 8.49
N PRO A 43 -2.60 -10.28 9.35
CA PRO A 43 -1.19 -10.27 8.95
C PRO A 43 -0.85 -11.33 7.89
N ASP A 44 -1.63 -12.40 7.81
CA ASP A 44 -1.45 -13.47 6.84
C ASP A 44 -2.16 -13.19 5.51
N ASN A 45 -2.81 -12.03 5.36
CA ASN A 45 -3.42 -11.61 4.10
C ASN A 45 -2.34 -11.51 3.00
N PRO A 46 -2.46 -12.29 1.90
CA PRO A 46 -1.48 -12.29 0.83
C PRO A 46 -1.24 -10.91 0.22
N LEU A 47 -2.25 -10.04 0.19
CA LEU A 47 -2.14 -8.68 -0.32
C LEU A 47 -1.28 -7.78 0.58
N LEU A 48 -1.44 -7.91 1.90
CA LEU A 48 -0.65 -7.16 2.86
C LEU A 48 0.82 -7.60 2.84
N ILE A 49 1.06 -8.91 2.71
CA ILE A 49 2.41 -9.48 2.57
C ILE A 49 3.08 -8.95 1.29
N ALA A 50 2.37 -8.98 0.16
CA ALA A 50 2.88 -8.48 -1.11
C ALA A 50 3.22 -6.98 -1.03
N ALA A 51 2.32 -6.16 -0.49
CA ALA A 51 2.53 -4.72 -0.35
C ALA A 51 3.74 -4.38 0.55
N LYS A 52 3.98 -5.14 1.63
CA LYS A 52 5.19 -4.96 2.47
C LYS A 52 6.47 -5.24 1.70
N LYS A 53 6.52 -6.35 0.95
CA LYS A 53 7.67 -6.69 0.09
C LYS A 53 7.92 -5.64 -0.99
N GLU A 54 6.85 -5.19 -1.65
CA GLU A 54 6.93 -4.14 -2.68
C GLU A 54 7.45 -2.82 -2.07
N TYR A 55 7.01 -2.46 -0.86
CA TYR A 55 7.50 -1.28 -0.15
C TYR A 55 8.98 -1.38 0.25
N GLU A 56 9.42 -2.55 0.73
CA GLU A 56 10.83 -2.81 1.08
C GLU A 56 11.76 -2.64 -0.13
N MET A 57 11.30 -2.97 -1.34
CA MET A 57 12.08 -2.78 -2.58
C MET A 57 12.29 -1.31 -2.96
N LEU A 58 11.56 -0.38 -2.34
CA LEU A 58 11.63 1.07 -2.62
C LEU A 58 12.46 1.85 -1.57
N GLN A 59 12.87 1.20 -0.48
CA GLN A 59 13.80 1.73 0.51
C GLN A 59 15.22 1.76 -0.06
#